data_AF-A0A369VVH8-F1
#
_entry.id   AF-A0A369VVH8-F1
#
_cell.length_a   1.000
_cell.length_b   1.000
_cell.length_c   1.000
_cell.angle_alpha   90.00
_cell.angle_beta   90.00
_cell.angle_gamma   90.00
#
_symmetry.space_group_name_H-M   'P 1'
#
loop_
_entity.id
_entity.type
_entity.pdbx_description
1 polymer ?
#
loop_
_entity_poly.entity_id
_entity_poly.type
_entity_poly.pdbx_seq_one_letter_code
_entity_poly.pdbx_strand_id
1 'polypeptide(L)'
;MQTTRRKLLAGAVALTAFAAAGILPAAPCHAASLEAHWQARRRAYAEFDADPDSLDDPEVGQRYWDRIDAAESAILNSPDTSTRAAELRLWVAWSHCDATRREAVAQGDVTALLRERAKLDWQEKLIFAAILNLRGEG
;
A
#
# COMPACT_ATOMS: atom_id res chain seq x y z
N MET A 1 17.44 -71.79 -38.66
CA MET A 1 16.41 -72.50 -37.88
C MET A 1 15.75 -71.52 -36.93
N GLN A 2 14.41 -71.50 -36.90
CA GLN A 2 13.57 -70.85 -35.88
C GLN A 2 13.98 -71.34 -34.47
N THR A 3 13.86 -70.57 -33.38
CA THR A 3 12.59 -70.35 -32.67
C THR A 3 12.59 -69.18 -31.66
N THR A 4 11.53 -68.39 -31.76
CA THR A 4 10.72 -67.66 -30.77
C THR A 4 10.90 -67.99 -29.27
N ARG A 5 10.96 -66.96 -28.39
CA ARG A 5 9.93 -66.70 -27.33
C ARG A 5 10.18 -65.45 -26.46
N ARG A 6 9.07 -64.70 -26.28
CA ARG A 6 8.81 -63.54 -25.40
C ARG A 6 8.90 -63.86 -23.91
N LYS A 7 9.17 -62.83 -23.09
CA LYS A 7 8.50 -62.39 -21.82
C LYS A 7 9.24 -61.14 -21.30
N LEU A 8 8.71 -59.92 -21.46
CA LEU A 8 7.85 -59.15 -20.53
C LEU A 8 8.33 -59.14 -19.07
N LEU A 9 8.67 -57.93 -18.58
CA LEU A 9 8.31 -57.29 -17.28
C LEU A 9 9.42 -56.28 -16.92
N ALA A 10 9.15 -54.99 -17.11
CA ALA A 10 8.70 -54.07 -16.05
C ALA A 10 9.85 -53.63 -15.14
N GLY A 11 10.25 -52.37 -15.28
CA GLY A 11 11.26 -51.73 -14.44
C GLY A 11 11.38 -50.26 -14.79
N ALA A 12 10.40 -49.47 -14.36
CA ALA A 12 10.46 -48.02 -14.42
C ALA A 12 11.57 -47.49 -13.51
N VAL A 13 12.44 -46.60 -14.02
CA VAL A 13 13.18 -45.66 -13.17
C VAL A 13 13.27 -44.31 -13.88
N ALA A 14 12.46 -43.39 -13.35
CA ALA A 14 12.61 -41.94 -13.24
C ALA A 14 13.35 -41.15 -14.34
N LEU A 15 12.56 -40.41 -15.14
CA LEU A 15 12.96 -39.13 -15.72
C LEU A 15 13.18 -38.12 -14.58
N THR A 16 14.42 -37.76 -14.29
CA THR A 16 14.75 -36.55 -13.54
C THR A 16 14.57 -35.35 -14.47
N ALA A 17 13.39 -34.74 -14.42
CA ALA A 17 13.17 -33.41 -14.96
C ALA A 17 14.01 -32.41 -14.16
N PHE A 18 15.05 -31.87 -14.77
CA PHE A 18 15.68 -30.65 -14.30
C PHE A 18 14.68 -29.51 -14.47
N ALA A 19 13.90 -29.23 -13.43
CA ALA A 19 13.19 -27.97 -13.32
C ALA A 19 14.26 -26.89 -13.13
N ALA A 20 14.57 -26.18 -14.21
CA ALA A 20 15.24 -24.89 -14.13
C ALA A 20 14.34 -23.96 -13.31
N ALA A 21 14.60 -23.87 -12.01
CA ALA A 21 14.07 -22.83 -11.16
C ALA A 21 14.62 -21.51 -11.68
N GLY A 22 13.88 -20.88 -12.59
CA GLY A 22 14.11 -19.50 -12.97
C GLY A 22 14.08 -18.67 -11.69
N ILE A 23 15.21 -18.04 -11.38
CA ILE A 23 15.29 -17.01 -10.36
C ILE A 23 14.38 -15.87 -10.86
N LEU A 24 13.12 -15.90 -10.48
CA LEU A 24 12.26 -14.73 -10.61
C LEU A 24 12.89 -13.64 -9.72
N PRO A 25 13.13 -12.42 -10.25
CA PRO A 25 13.56 -11.32 -9.39
C PRO A 25 12.49 -11.14 -8.32
N ALA A 26 12.90 -11.26 -7.05
CA ALA A 26 12.03 -10.98 -5.92
C ALA A 26 11.43 -9.59 -6.13
N ALA A 27 10.10 -9.49 -6.18
CA ALA A 27 9.42 -8.22 -6.21
C ALA A 27 9.93 -7.36 -5.04
N PRO A 28 10.13 -6.04 -5.23
CA PRO A 28 10.82 -5.21 -4.25
C PRO A 28 10.02 -5.19 -2.94
N CYS A 29 10.58 -5.84 -1.93
CA CYS A 29 10.03 -5.95 -0.57
C CYS A 29 9.62 -4.60 0.04
N HIS A 30 10.17 -3.49 -0.47
CA HIS A 30 9.98 -2.13 0.03
C HIS A 30 8.61 -1.52 -0.34
N ALA A 31 8.04 -1.87 -1.49
CA ALA A 31 6.72 -1.39 -1.88
C ALA A 31 5.62 -2.00 -1.01
N ALA A 32 5.76 -3.30 -0.69
CA ALA A 32 4.85 -3.99 0.23
C ALA A 32 4.92 -3.42 1.66
N SER A 33 6.09 -2.95 2.11
CA SER A 33 6.21 -2.30 3.43
C SER A 33 5.54 -0.92 3.47
N LEU A 34 5.64 -0.12 2.40
CA LEU A 34 5.00 1.19 2.36
C LEU A 34 3.47 1.11 2.40
N GLU A 35 2.89 0.19 1.63
CA GLU A 35 1.44 -0.01 1.66
C GLU A 35 0.98 -0.51 3.04
N ALA A 36 1.76 -1.37 3.71
CA ALA A 36 1.45 -1.81 5.07
C ALA A 36 1.42 -0.62 6.06
N HIS A 37 2.40 0.28 5.99
CA HIS A 37 2.40 1.50 6.81
C HIS A 37 1.22 2.42 6.48
N TRP A 38 0.88 2.58 5.21
CA TRP A 38 -0.30 3.34 4.79
C TRP A 38 -1.60 2.76 5.36
N GLN A 39 -1.78 1.44 5.28
CA GLN A 39 -2.96 0.78 5.85
C GLN A 39 -3.00 0.88 7.38
N ALA A 40 -1.85 0.80 8.06
CA ALA A 40 -1.76 1.00 9.50
C ALA A 40 -2.19 2.41 9.90
N ARG A 41 -1.71 3.44 9.17
CA ARG A 41 -2.11 4.83 9.34
C ARG A 41 -3.62 5.03 9.16
N ARG A 42 -4.18 4.53 8.06
CA ARG A 42 -5.62 4.63 7.75
C ARG A 42 -6.49 4.00 8.81
N ARG A 43 -6.07 2.83 9.32
CA ARG A 43 -6.76 2.13 10.40
C ARG A 43 -6.73 2.95 11.70
N ALA A 44 -5.58 3.50 12.06
CA ALA A 44 -5.46 4.32 13.27
C ALA A 44 -6.35 5.57 13.22
N TYR A 45 -6.43 6.25 12.06
CA TYR A 45 -7.41 7.33 11.86
C TYR A 45 -8.86 6.87 11.99
N ALA A 46 -9.23 5.76 11.35
CA ALA A 46 -10.60 5.25 11.43
C ALA A 46 -10.99 4.83 12.86
N GLU A 47 -10.03 4.28 13.63
CA GLU A 47 -10.26 3.95 15.04
C GLU A 47 -10.34 5.21 15.92
N PHE A 48 -9.51 6.22 15.66
CA PHE A 48 -9.59 7.53 16.32
C PHE A 48 -10.97 8.18 16.09
N ASP A 49 -11.41 8.27 14.83
CA ASP A 49 -12.70 8.88 14.47
C ASP A 49 -13.91 8.11 15.06
N ALA A 50 -13.75 6.81 15.31
CA ALA A 50 -14.80 5.94 15.85
C ALA A 50 -14.83 5.88 17.39
N ASP A 51 -13.75 6.27 18.07
CA ASP A 51 -13.65 6.23 19.52
C ASP A 51 -14.20 7.55 20.12
N PRO A 52 -15.34 7.51 20.84
CA PRO A 52 -15.94 8.70 21.42
C PRO A 52 -15.06 9.36 22.49
N ASP A 53 -14.18 8.60 23.15
CA ASP A 53 -13.34 9.11 24.22
C ASP A 53 -12.05 9.75 23.68
N SER A 54 -11.72 9.53 22.40
CA SER A 54 -10.45 9.99 21.80
C SER A 54 -10.26 11.50 21.76
N LEU A 55 -11.36 12.27 21.71
CA LEU A 55 -11.35 13.74 21.72
C LEU A 55 -11.45 14.33 23.13
N ASP A 56 -12.02 13.57 24.07
CA ASP A 56 -12.30 14.02 25.43
C ASP A 56 -11.20 13.62 26.42
N ASP A 57 -10.49 12.52 26.14
CA ASP A 57 -9.34 12.04 26.91
C ASP A 57 -8.04 12.15 26.09
N PRO A 58 -7.16 13.11 26.43
CA PRO A 58 -5.88 13.29 25.75
C PRO A 58 -4.99 12.05 25.74
N GLU A 59 -5.06 11.19 26.77
CA GLU A 59 -4.25 9.96 26.80
C GLU A 59 -4.76 8.91 25.80
N VAL A 60 -6.09 8.83 25.62
CA VAL A 60 -6.70 7.98 24.61
C VAL A 60 -6.35 8.50 23.21
N GLY A 61 -6.57 9.79 22.97
CA GLY A 61 -6.20 10.44 21.71
C GLY A 61 -4.72 10.25 21.36
N GLN A 62 -3.82 10.43 22.33
CA GLN A 62 -2.37 10.29 22.11
C GLN A 62 -1.98 8.90 21.61
N ARG A 63 -2.63 7.82 22.07
CA ARG A 63 -2.32 6.45 21.60
C ARG A 63 -2.60 6.26 20.12
N TYR A 64 -3.61 6.94 19.57
CA TYR A 64 -3.88 6.94 18.14
C TYR A 64 -2.85 7.75 17.38
N TRP A 65 -2.53 8.95 17.88
CA TRP A 65 -1.52 9.83 17.28
C TRP A 65 -0.14 9.17 17.23
N ASP A 66 0.30 8.50 18.29
CA ASP A 66 1.58 7.77 18.30
C ASP A 66 1.66 6.72 17.18
N ARG A 67 0.54 6.04 16.88
CA ARG A 67 0.47 5.03 15.81
C ARG A 67 0.44 5.67 14.42
N ILE A 68 -0.27 6.78 14.28
CA ILE A 68 -0.31 7.58 13.05
C ILE A 68 1.10 8.09 12.74
N ASP A 69 1.74 8.74 13.71
CA ASP A 69 3.07 9.33 13.59
C ASP A 69 4.14 8.29 13.28
N ALA A 70 4.09 7.11 13.90
CA ALA A 70 5.00 6.01 13.61
C ALA A 70 4.85 5.53 12.15
N ALA A 71 3.62 5.38 11.66
CA ALA A 71 3.36 4.95 10.29
C ALA A 71 3.75 6.03 9.26
N GLU A 72 3.45 7.30 9.54
CA GLU A 72 3.83 8.42 8.69
C GLU A 72 5.34 8.60 8.64
N SER A 73 6.04 8.50 9.77
CA SER A 73 7.49 8.53 9.84
C SER A 73 8.11 7.43 9.00
N ALA A 74 7.55 6.22 9.00
CA ALA A 74 8.02 5.13 8.16
C ALA A 74 7.82 5.41 6.66
N ILE A 75 6.69 6.02 6.27
CA ILE A 75 6.42 6.42 4.88
C ILE A 75 7.37 7.51 4.42
N LEU A 76 7.53 8.57 5.23
CA LEU A 76 8.33 9.74 4.89
C LEU A 76 9.83 9.39 4.82
N ASN A 77 10.33 8.55 5.74
CA ASN A 77 11.74 8.18 5.80
C ASN A 77 12.11 6.96 4.95
N SER A 78 11.15 6.33 4.26
CA SER A 78 11.43 5.21 3.36
C SER A 78 12.38 5.65 2.23
N PRO A 79 13.39 4.84 1.84
CA PRO A 79 14.26 5.14 0.70
C PRO A 79 13.60 4.86 -0.66
N ASP A 80 12.38 4.32 -0.68
CA ASP A 80 11.67 3.97 -1.92
C ASP A 80 11.33 5.23 -2.74
N THR A 81 11.77 5.27 -4.00
CA THR A 81 11.56 6.39 -4.93
C THR A 81 10.50 6.11 -5.99
N SER A 82 9.68 5.08 -5.82
CA SER A 82 8.61 4.74 -6.76
C SER A 82 7.53 5.83 -6.80
N THR A 83 6.78 5.87 -7.90
CA THR A 83 5.59 6.71 -8.08
C THR A 83 4.59 6.53 -6.92
N ARG A 84 4.39 5.28 -6.49
CA ARG A 84 3.49 4.96 -5.36
C ARG A 84 4.01 5.54 -4.05
N ALA A 85 5.31 5.46 -3.79
CA ALA A 85 5.91 6.08 -2.61
C ALA A 85 5.75 7.61 -2.62
N ALA A 86 5.94 8.26 -3.76
CA ALA A 86 5.70 9.70 -3.91
C ALA A 86 4.23 10.06 -3.64
N GLU A 87 3.29 9.27 -4.15
CA GLU A 87 1.86 9.48 -3.92
C GLU A 87 1.49 9.38 -2.43
N LEU A 88 1.97 8.33 -1.73
CA LEU A 88 1.71 8.16 -0.30
C LEU A 88 2.27 9.31 0.53
N ARG A 89 3.46 9.83 0.19
CA ARG A 89 4.04 11.01 0.85
C ARG A 89 3.21 12.27 0.62
N LEU A 90 2.62 12.44 -0.56
CA LEU A 90 1.72 13.57 -0.82
C LEU A 90 0.42 13.46 0.00
N TRP A 91 -0.12 12.26 0.17
CA TRP A 91 -1.28 12.05 1.06
C TRP A 91 -0.96 12.42 2.51
N VAL A 92 0.19 11.98 3.02
CA VAL A 92 0.67 12.35 4.36
C VAL A 92 0.89 13.86 4.46
N ALA A 93 1.54 14.49 3.48
CA ALA A 93 1.74 15.94 3.50
C ALA A 93 0.40 16.70 3.52
N TRP A 94 -0.59 16.24 2.76
CA TRP A 94 -1.91 16.87 2.72
C TRP A 94 -2.67 16.71 4.04
N SER A 95 -2.54 15.60 4.77
CA SER A 95 -3.24 15.44 6.06
C SER A 95 -2.76 16.42 7.14
N HIS A 96 -1.57 16.99 6.98
CA HIS A 96 -1.00 18.01 7.88
C HIS A 96 -1.28 19.46 7.44
N CYS A 97 -1.90 19.63 6.27
CA CYS A 97 -2.46 20.91 5.89
C CYS A 97 -3.78 21.12 6.64
N ASP A 98 -4.26 22.36 6.78
CA ASP A 98 -5.59 22.64 7.34
C ASP A 98 -6.68 22.20 6.34
N ALA A 99 -6.80 20.88 6.18
CA ALA A 99 -7.68 20.26 5.22
C ALA A 99 -9.09 20.31 5.79
N THR A 100 -9.99 20.92 5.04
CA THR A 100 -11.43 20.90 5.33
C THR A 100 -12.04 19.51 5.09
N ARG A 101 -11.30 18.61 4.42
CA ARG A 101 -11.71 17.23 4.07
C ARG A 101 -10.81 16.18 4.74
N ARG A 102 -10.58 16.33 6.05
CA ARG A 102 -9.63 15.49 6.81
C ARG A 102 -9.85 13.99 6.60
N GLU A 103 -11.08 13.52 6.62
CA GLU A 103 -11.40 12.10 6.45
C GLU A 103 -10.99 11.57 5.07
N ALA A 104 -11.43 12.22 3.99
CA ALA A 104 -11.12 11.80 2.63
C ALA A 104 -9.60 11.82 2.35
N VAL A 105 -8.89 12.82 2.89
CA VAL A 105 -7.42 12.92 2.80
C VAL A 105 -6.74 11.83 3.64
N ALA A 106 -7.18 11.63 4.89
CA ALA A 106 -6.65 10.60 5.77
C ALA A 106 -6.82 9.19 5.19
N GLN A 107 -7.90 8.95 4.45
CA GLN A 107 -8.19 7.67 3.81
C GLN A 107 -7.62 7.54 2.38
N GLY A 108 -7.16 8.63 1.76
CA GLY A 108 -6.76 8.65 0.35
C GLY A 108 -7.91 8.40 -0.62
N ASP A 109 -9.12 8.85 -0.27
CA ASP A 109 -10.34 8.67 -1.07
C ASP A 109 -10.41 9.68 -2.22
N VAL A 110 -9.80 9.28 -3.34
CA VAL A 110 -9.84 10.06 -4.59
C VAL A 110 -11.25 10.26 -5.10
N THR A 111 -12.16 9.30 -4.93
CA THR A 111 -13.52 9.43 -5.45
C THR A 111 -14.31 10.50 -4.72
N ALA A 112 -14.19 10.55 -3.38
CA ALA A 112 -14.77 11.62 -2.58
C ALA A 112 -14.20 12.99 -2.98
N LEU A 113 -12.87 13.09 -3.13
CA LEU A 113 -12.22 14.35 -3.49
C LEU A 113 -12.52 14.81 -4.92
N LEU A 114 -12.73 13.90 -5.87
CA LEU A 114 -13.20 14.24 -7.21
C LEU A 114 -14.58 14.91 -7.19
N ARG A 115 -15.51 14.41 -6.36
CA ARG A 115 -16.86 14.99 -6.20
C ARG A 115 -16.81 16.39 -5.59
N GLU A 116 -15.80 16.66 -4.77
CA GLU A 116 -15.61 17.94 -4.09
C GLU A 116 -14.58 18.86 -4.75
N ARG A 117 -14.03 18.51 -5.91
CA ARG A 117 -12.90 19.20 -6.55
C ARG A 117 -13.09 20.72 -6.68
N ALA A 118 -14.31 21.18 -6.93
CA ALA A 118 -14.64 22.60 -7.05
C ALA A 118 -14.42 23.38 -5.74
N LYS A 119 -14.53 22.71 -4.59
CA LYS A 119 -14.45 23.28 -3.25
C LYS A 119 -13.05 23.23 -2.64
N LEU A 120 -12.10 22.55 -3.31
CA LEU A 120 -10.71 22.52 -2.89
C LEU A 120 -10.09 23.92 -3.02
N ASP A 121 -9.30 24.33 -2.03
CA ASP A 121 -8.52 25.55 -2.14
C ASP A 121 -7.37 25.40 -3.17
N TRP A 122 -6.58 26.45 -3.37
CA TRP A 122 -5.51 26.41 -4.37
C TRP A 122 -4.40 25.42 -4.02
N GLN A 123 -4.03 25.27 -2.75
CA GLN A 123 -2.97 24.36 -2.30
C GLN A 123 -3.45 22.90 -2.42
N GLU A 124 -4.67 22.63 -1.96
CA GLU A 124 -5.34 21.33 -2.09
C GLU A 124 -5.46 20.92 -3.57
N LYS A 125 -5.81 21.86 -4.46
CA LYS A 125 -5.88 21.61 -5.91
C LYS A 125 -4.52 21.18 -6.49
N LEU A 126 -3.43 21.80 -6.07
CA LEU A 126 -2.09 21.47 -6.56
C LEU A 126 -1.64 20.08 -6.10
N ILE A 127 -1.84 19.77 -4.80
CA ILE A 127 -1.51 18.45 -4.25
C ILE A 127 -2.36 17.38 -4.92
N PHE A 128 -3.67 17.61 -5.06
CA PHE A 128 -4.57 16.63 -5.67
C PHE A 128 -4.26 16.40 -7.15
N ALA A 129 -3.95 17.46 -7.91
CA ALA A 129 -3.51 17.32 -9.29
C ALA A 129 -2.21 16.51 -9.41
N ALA A 130 -1.25 16.72 -8.50
CA ALA A 130 -0.03 15.91 -8.46
C ALA A 130 -0.33 14.43 -8.19
N ILE A 131 -1.24 14.12 -7.25
CA ILE A 131 -1.70 12.75 -6.98
C ILE A 131 -2.35 12.12 -8.23
N LEU A 132 -3.25 12.83 -8.91
CA LEU A 132 -3.91 12.33 -10.13
C LEU A 132 -2.89 12.07 -11.25
N ASN A 133 -1.91 12.96 -11.43
CA ASN A 133 -0.83 12.76 -12.40
C ASN A 133 0.00 11.51 -12.11
N LEU A 134 0.34 11.26 -10.84
CA LEU A 134 1.07 10.05 -10.43
C LEU A 134 0.27 8.76 -10.71
N ARG A 135 -1.07 8.85 -10.70
CA ARG A 135 -1.97 7.72 -11.03
C ARG A 135 -2.27 7.59 -12.53
N GLY A 136 -1.92 8.57 -13.35
CA GLY A 136 -2.33 8.63 -14.76
C GLY A 136 -3.81 9.01 -14.94
N GLU A 137 -4.40 9.69 -13.96
CA GLU A 137 -5.81 10.14 -13.91
C GLU A 137 -5.95 11.67 -14.10
N GLY A 138 -4.85 12.36 -14.43
CA GLY A 138 -4.73 13.83 -14.47
C GLY A 138 -5.04 14.47 -15.82
#